data_AF-A6Q7R7-F1
#
_entry.id   AF-A6Q7R7-F1
#
_cell.length_a   1.000
_cell.length_b   1.000
_cell.length_c   1.000
_cell.angle_alpha   90.00
_cell.angle_beta   90.00
_cell.angle_gamma   90.00
#
_symmetry.space_group_name_H-M   'P 1'
#
loop_
_entity.id
_entity.type
_entity.pdbx_description
1 polymer ?
#
loop_
_entity_poly.entity_id
_entity_poly.type
_entity_poly.pdbx_seq_one_letter_code
_entity_poly.pdbx_strand_id
1 'polypeptide(L)'
;MKEKIKHIHGKIEQDPRFKEAVKSIKPKKGIWGIVGIIFFFFLPEAITYIWQDELVFWAHLHSITEPIAIQRWLFIQLEDMFASGVSWVNLGIGSLFLLWVLRSK
;
A
#
# COMPACT_ATOMS: atom_id res chain seq x y z
N MET A 1 -23.02 18.70 -13.99
CA MET A 1 -21.72 18.00 -13.77
C MET A 1 -21.73 16.54 -14.18
N LYS A 2 -22.74 15.73 -13.79
CA LYS A 2 -22.86 14.31 -14.19
C LYS A 2 -22.75 14.06 -15.71
N GLU A 3 -23.43 14.89 -16.53
CA GLU A 3 -23.39 14.77 -18.00
C GLU A 3 -21.99 15.04 -18.60
N LYS A 4 -21.26 16.04 -18.07
CA LYS A 4 -19.87 16.32 -18.47
C LYS A 4 -18.93 15.16 -18.12
N ILE A 5 -19.10 14.57 -16.93
CA ILE A 5 -18.32 13.41 -16.50
C ILE A 5 -18.60 12.20 -17.40
N LYS A 6 -19.87 11.94 -17.75
CA LYS A 6 -20.27 10.89 -18.70
C LYS A 6 -19.63 11.08 -20.07
N HIS A 7 -19.65 12.31 -20.60
CA HIS A 7 -19.07 12.62 -21.91
C HIS A 7 -17.54 12.44 -21.93
N ILE A 8 -16.87 12.81 -20.84
CA ILE A 8 -15.43 12.60 -20.68
C ILE A 8 -15.12 11.11 -20.54
N HIS A 9 -15.90 10.35 -19.76
CA HIS A 9 -15.76 8.90 -19.64
C HIS A 9 -15.88 8.21 -21.02
N GLY A 10 -16.91 8.57 -21.80
CA GLY A 10 -17.11 8.01 -23.14
C GLY A 10 -15.97 8.33 -24.11
N LYS A 11 -15.37 9.53 -24.02
CA LYS A 11 -14.19 9.89 -24.82
C LYS A 11 -12.94 9.11 -24.41
N ILE A 12 -12.67 8.98 -23.10
CA ILE A 12 -11.52 8.23 -22.58
C ILE A 12 -11.64 6.74 -22.93
N GLU A 13 -12.84 6.18 -22.81
CA GLU A 13 -13.11 4.78 -23.09
C GLU A 13 -13.07 4.45 -24.59
N GLN A 14 -13.17 5.44 -25.47
CA GLN A 14 -13.06 5.27 -26.93
C GLN A 14 -11.68 5.62 -27.48
N ASP A 15 -10.79 6.24 -26.68
CA ASP A 15 -9.45 6.59 -27.13
C ASP A 15 -8.57 5.33 -27.28
N PRO A 16 -8.11 5.00 -28.50
CA PRO A 16 -7.25 3.83 -28.74
C PRO A 16 -5.91 3.92 -27.99
N ARG A 17 -5.33 5.12 -27.81
CA ARG A 17 -4.08 5.32 -27.07
C ARG A 17 -4.24 4.98 -25.59
N PHE A 18 -5.39 5.35 -25.03
CA PHE A 18 -5.72 5.02 -23.64
C PHE A 18 -5.92 3.50 -23.47
N LYS A 19 -6.64 2.84 -24.39
CA LYS A 19 -6.82 1.38 -24.35
C LYS A 19 -5.49 0.63 -24.45
N GLU A 20 -4.61 1.05 -25.34
CA GLU A 20 -3.28 0.44 -25.50
C GLU A 20 -2.42 0.64 -24.25
N ALA A 21 -2.40 1.85 -23.69
CA ALA A 21 -1.69 2.13 -22.43
C ALA A 21 -2.23 1.30 -21.27
N VAL A 22 -3.55 1.21 -21.11
CA VAL A 22 -4.15 0.38 -20.05
C VAL A 22 -3.85 -1.11 -20.27
N LYS A 23 -3.82 -1.57 -21.52
CA LYS A 23 -3.49 -2.96 -21.85
C LYS A 23 -2.01 -3.27 -21.62
N SER A 24 -1.10 -2.34 -21.88
CA SER A 24 0.34 -2.52 -21.65
C SER A 24 0.72 -2.49 -20.17
N ILE A 25 0.00 -1.71 -19.36
CA ILE A 25 0.24 -1.59 -17.91
C ILE A 25 -0.44 -2.72 -17.12
N LYS A 26 -1.47 -3.37 -17.68
CA LYS A 26 -2.19 -4.45 -16.99
C LYS A 26 -1.22 -5.55 -16.55
N PRO A 27 -1.21 -5.92 -15.25
CA PRO A 27 -0.31 -6.96 -14.78
C PRO A 27 -0.71 -8.29 -15.40
N LYS A 28 0.28 -9.10 -15.82
CA LYS A 28 0.02 -10.48 -16.21
C LYS A 28 -0.35 -11.26 -14.96
N LYS A 29 -1.43 -12.05 -15.03
CA LYS A 29 -1.78 -12.99 -13.95
C LYS A 29 -0.65 -13.98 -13.75
N GLY A 30 0.00 -13.91 -12.60
CA GLY A 30 1.05 -14.83 -12.21
C GLY A 30 0.98 -15.06 -10.71
N ILE A 31 1.16 -16.32 -10.30
CA ILE A 31 1.19 -16.73 -8.89
C ILE A 31 2.22 -15.89 -8.12
N TRP A 32 3.38 -15.65 -8.74
CA TRP A 32 4.44 -14.79 -8.20
C TRP A 32 4.01 -13.34 -7.93
N GLY A 33 3.14 -12.78 -8.78
CA GLY A 33 2.62 -11.42 -8.57
C GLY A 33 1.70 -11.35 -7.35
N ILE A 34 0.82 -12.36 -7.19
CA ILE A 34 -0.08 -12.46 -6.04
C ILE A 34 0.72 -12.67 -4.74
N VAL A 35 1.66 -13.63 -4.76
CA VAL A 35 2.53 -13.92 -3.62
C VAL A 35 3.37 -12.70 -3.24
N GLY A 36 3.91 -11.99 -4.23
CA GLY A 36 4.64 -10.74 -3.99
C GLY A 36 3.76 -9.70 -3.28
N ILE A 37 2.53 -9.48 -3.74
CA ILE A 37 1.63 -8.53 -3.08
C ILE A 37 1.34 -8.95 -1.64
N ILE A 38 1.05 -10.23 -1.39
CA ILE A 38 0.83 -10.75 -0.03
C ILE A 38 2.05 -10.51 0.85
N PHE A 39 3.24 -10.85 0.35
CA PHE A 39 4.49 -10.76 1.10
C PHE A 39 4.91 -9.32 1.40
N PHE A 40 4.63 -8.35 0.52
CA PHE A 40 5.02 -6.95 0.72
C PHE A 40 3.98 -6.13 1.49
N PHE A 41 2.69 -6.40 1.32
CA PHE A 41 1.63 -5.55 1.87
C PHE A 41 0.90 -6.15 3.07
N PHE A 42 0.89 -7.47 3.23
CA PHE A 42 0.09 -8.15 4.26
C PHE A 42 0.94 -8.86 5.29
N LEU A 43 2.07 -9.45 4.88
CA LEU A 43 2.95 -10.14 5.83
C LEU A 43 3.58 -9.19 6.87
N PRO A 44 4.11 -8.00 6.50
CA PRO A 44 4.65 -7.07 7.49
C PRO A 44 3.58 -6.62 8.48
N GLU A 45 2.34 -6.42 8.01
CA GLU A 45 1.20 -6.05 8.83
C GLU A 45 0.81 -7.15 9.84
N ALA A 46 0.90 -8.41 9.44
CA ALA A 46 0.67 -9.53 10.35
C ALA A 46 1.76 -9.61 11.43
N ILE A 47 3.02 -9.31 11.08
CA ILE A 47 4.13 -9.25 12.03
C ILE A 47 3.91 -8.07 13.00
N THR A 48 3.61 -6.87 12.49
CA THR A 48 3.42 -5.70 13.35
C THR A 48 2.23 -5.87 14.29
N TYR A 49 1.18 -6.58 13.87
CA TYR A 49 0.04 -6.88 14.73
C TYR A 49 0.38 -7.86 15.86
N ILE A 50 1.22 -8.87 15.61
CA ILE A 50 1.58 -9.88 16.63
C ILE A 50 2.59 -9.32 17.64
N TRP A 51 3.58 -8.55 17.19
CA TRP A 51 4.66 -8.00 18.01
C TRP A 51 4.49 -6.49 18.26
N GLN A 52 3.25 -6.03 18.28
CA GLN A 52 2.92 -4.60 18.34
C GLN A 52 3.54 -3.95 19.57
N ASP A 53 3.30 -4.53 20.74
CA ASP A 53 3.70 -3.94 22.02
C ASP A 53 5.23 -3.85 22.12
N GLU A 54 5.95 -4.89 21.69
CA GLU A 54 7.41 -4.90 21.68
C GLU A 54 8.00 -3.89 20.70
N LEU A 55 7.40 -3.76 19.51
CA LEU A 55 7.85 -2.79 18.50
C LEU A 55 7.62 -1.34 18.94
N VAL A 56 6.44 -1.06 19.51
CA VAL A 56 6.10 0.27 20.05
C VAL A 56 7.02 0.61 21.21
N PHE A 57 7.23 -0.31 22.15
CA PHE A 57 8.15 -0.10 23.27
C PHE A 57 9.59 0.13 22.80
N TRP A 58 10.06 -0.69 21.85
CA TRP A 58 11.40 -0.55 21.28
C TRP A 58 11.58 0.80 20.56
N ALA A 59 10.58 1.21 19.75
CA ALA A 59 10.59 2.49 19.06
C ALA A 59 10.58 3.66 20.05
N HIS A 60 9.75 3.60 21.10
CA HIS A 60 9.68 4.61 22.15
C HIS A 60 11.03 4.76 22.88
N LEU A 61 11.67 3.65 23.24
CA LEU A 61 12.96 3.68 23.91
C LEU A 61 14.01 4.41 23.05
N HIS A 62 14.07 4.09 21.76
CA HIS A 62 15.01 4.72 20.84
C HIS A 62 14.63 6.18 20.51
N SER A 63 13.34 6.53 20.56
CA SER A 63 12.87 7.89 20.35
C SER A 63 13.28 8.86 21.48
N ILE A 64 13.66 8.36 22.65
CA ILE A 64 14.16 9.20 23.75
C ILE A 64 15.68 9.11 23.94
N THR A 65 16.31 8.00 23.53
CA THR A 65 17.76 7.81 23.72
C THR A 65 18.60 8.25 22.53
N GLU A 66 18.04 8.31 21.31
CA GLU A 66 18.82 8.52 20.10
C GLU A 66 19.42 9.95 20.04
N PRO A 67 20.76 10.11 19.97
CA PRO A 67 21.39 11.43 19.91
C PRO A 67 21.09 12.20 18.61
N ILE A 68 20.86 11.51 17.50
CA ILE A 68 20.66 12.16 16.20
C ILE A 68 19.18 12.52 16.01
N ALA A 69 18.88 13.81 15.87
CA ALA A 69 17.51 14.31 15.75
C ALA A 69 16.68 13.67 14.63
N ILE A 70 17.28 13.40 13.46
CA ILE A 70 16.56 12.76 12.34
C ILE A 70 16.20 11.31 12.67
N GLN A 71 17.09 10.58 13.33
CA GLN A 71 16.84 9.20 13.71
C GLN A 71 15.80 9.14 14.84
N ARG A 72 15.88 10.07 15.79
CA ARG A 72 14.84 10.25 16.81
C ARG A 72 13.47 10.48 16.19
N TRP A 73 13.39 11.38 15.22
CA TRP A 73 12.14 11.65 14.50
C TRP A 73 11.61 10.38 13.80
N LEU A 74 12.49 9.60 13.16
CA LEU A 74 12.09 8.31 12.56
C LEU A 74 11.52 7.34 13.61
N PHE A 75 12.12 7.24 14.79
CA PHE A 75 11.60 6.38 15.86
C PHE A 75 10.24 6.85 16.39
N ILE A 76 10.01 8.16 16.53
CA ILE A 76 8.70 8.71 16.88
C ILE A 76 7.66 8.33 15.82
N GLN A 77 8.01 8.43 14.53
CA GLN A 77 7.10 8.01 13.45
C GLN A 77 6.81 6.51 13.50
N LEU A 78 7.81 5.67 13.78
CA LEU A 78 7.62 4.22 13.91
C LEU A 78 6.70 3.87 15.09
N GLU A 79 6.89 4.53 16.24
CA GLU A 79 6.03 4.38 17.41
C GLU A 79 4.57 4.70 17.07
N ASP A 80 4.31 5.86 16.45
CA ASP A 80 2.96 6.29 16.05
C ASP A 80 2.33 5.36 15.00
N MET A 81 3.11 4.93 14.01
CA MET A 81 2.66 4.01 12.97
C MET A 81 2.23 2.65 13.56
N PHE A 82 3.03 2.09 14.47
CA PHE A 82 2.75 0.79 15.07
C PHE A 82 1.78 0.84 16.25
N ALA A 83 1.50 2.02 16.84
CA ALA A 83 0.53 2.15 17.93
C ALA A 83 -0.88 1.67 17.53
N SER A 84 -1.21 1.71 16.25
CA SER A 84 -2.47 1.19 15.70
C SER A 84 -2.42 -0.28 15.27
N GLY A 85 -1.25 -0.93 15.37
CA GLY A 85 -0.98 -2.33 15.02
C GLY A 85 -0.90 -2.65 13.53
N VAL A 86 -1.65 -1.91 12.71
CA VAL A 86 -1.82 -2.20 11.28
C VAL A 86 -1.95 -0.91 10.46
N SER A 87 -1.24 -0.84 9.35
CA SER A 87 -1.37 0.25 8.37
C SER A 87 -2.55 -0.01 7.44
N TRP A 88 -3.66 0.65 7.72
CA TRP A 88 -4.86 0.64 6.87
C TRP A 88 -4.59 1.11 5.44
N VAL A 89 -3.66 2.04 5.26
CA VAL A 89 -3.25 2.53 3.94
C VAL A 89 -2.56 1.40 3.16
N ASN A 90 -1.62 0.69 3.79
CA ASN A 90 -0.87 -0.39 3.15
C ASN A 90 -1.80 -1.55 2.78
N LEU A 91 -2.69 -1.95 3.69
CA LEU A 91 -3.71 -2.97 3.43
C LEU A 91 -4.65 -2.58 2.29
N GLY A 92 -5.07 -1.30 2.24
CA GLY A 92 -5.90 -0.77 1.16
C GLY A 92 -5.20 -0.85 -0.20
N ILE A 93 -3.96 -0.40 -0.28
CA ILE A 93 -3.14 -0.45 -1.51
C ILE A 93 -2.90 -1.90 -1.94
N GLY A 94 -2.51 -2.78 -1.01
CA GLY A 94 -2.31 -4.20 -1.28
C GLY A 94 -3.58 -4.88 -1.81
N SER A 95 -4.74 -4.55 -1.21
CA SER A 95 -6.04 -5.06 -1.66
C SER A 95 -6.39 -4.60 -3.08
N LEU A 96 -6.12 -3.33 -3.40
CA LEU A 96 -6.31 -2.80 -4.75
C LEU A 96 -5.42 -3.50 -5.78
N PHE A 97 -4.15 -3.75 -5.43
CA PHE A 97 -3.25 -4.51 -6.31
C PHE A 97 -3.70 -5.95 -6.49
N LEU A 98 -4.13 -6.64 -5.43
CA LEU A 98 -4.70 -7.98 -5.54
C LEU A 98 -5.92 -7.99 -6.46
N LEU A 99 -6.87 -7.08 -6.25
CA LEU A 99 -8.05 -6.94 -7.10
C LEU A 99 -7.67 -6.68 -8.56
N TRP A 100 -6.66 -5.84 -8.81
CA TRP A 100 -6.20 -5.53 -10.15
C TRP A 100 -5.58 -6.74 -10.85
N VAL A 101 -4.70 -7.49 -10.17
CA VAL A 101 -4.12 -8.74 -10.70
C VAL A 101 -5.20 -9.78 -10.94
N LEU A 102 -6.11 -9.99 -10.00
CA LEU A 102 -7.20 -10.98 -10.11
C LEU A 102 -8.20 -10.63 -11.22
N ARG A 103 -8.40 -9.34 -11.52
CA ARG A 103 -9.26 -8.87 -12.63
C ARG A 103 -8.54 -8.74 -13.97
N SER A 104 -7.22 -8.81 -14.02
CA SER A 104 -6.49 -8.87 -15.29
C SER A 104 -6.86 -10.17 -16.03
N LYS A 105 -6.86 -10.19 -17.37
CA LYS A 105 -7.17 -11.43 -18.13
C LYS A 105 -5.89 -12.17 -18.43
#